data_AF-G4ZSJ9-F1
#
_entry.id   AF-G4ZSJ9-F1
#
_cell.length_a   1.000
_cell.length_b   1.000
_cell.length_c   1.000
_cell.angle_alpha   90.00
_cell.angle_beta   90.00
_cell.angle_gamma   90.00
#
_symmetry.space_group_name_H-M   'P 1'
#
loop_
_entity.id
_entity.type
_entity.pdbx_description
1 polymer ?
#
loop_
_entity_poly.entity_id
_entity_poly.type
_entity_poly.pdbx_seq_one_letter_code
_entity_poly.pdbx_strand_id
1 'polypeptide(L)'
;GESEAIVAAKLGVSSVPQALKSQHENWQALVNYAKWQKKYFAQFGTGYQNFKRTQNEVARWAVEGRTDEWVARVLGMSNLSKDRYKFHRNYKVFEMFQEQKKAFENLLKRHVARRNGRA
;
A
#
# COMPACT_ATOMS: atom_id res chain seq x y z
N GLY A 1 -0.14 -8.85 8.03
CA GLY A 1 0.87 -9.37 7.10
C GLY A 1 1.94 -8.32 6.99
N GLU A 2 3.19 -8.68 7.25
CA GLU A 2 4.30 -7.75 7.37
C GLU A 2 4.87 -7.36 5.99
N SER A 3 5.71 -6.33 5.91
CA SER A 3 6.37 -6.01 4.63
C SER A 3 7.33 -7.14 4.22
N GLU A 4 7.58 -7.30 2.92
CA GLU A 4 8.56 -8.29 2.42
C GLU A 4 9.94 -8.10 3.07
N ALA A 5 10.35 -6.85 3.32
CA ALA A 5 11.60 -6.54 4.01
C ALA A 5 11.62 -7.03 5.47
N ILE A 6 10.54 -6.81 6.23
CA ILE A 6 10.41 -7.33 7.60
C ILE A 6 10.45 -8.87 7.58
N VAL A 7 9.73 -9.49 6.64
CA VAL A 7 9.71 -10.95 6.51
C VAL A 7 11.08 -11.49 6.10
N ALA A 8 11.78 -10.83 5.17
CA ALA A 8 13.13 -11.20 4.77
C ALA A 8 14.12 -11.12 5.95
N ALA A 9 13.98 -10.11 6.82
CA ALA A 9 14.78 -9.99 8.05
C ALA A 9 14.48 -11.12 9.04
N LYS A 10 13.19 -11.41 9.27
CA LYS A 10 12.78 -12.52 10.14
C LYS A 10 13.20 -13.90 9.63
N LEU A 11 13.25 -14.07 8.31
CA LEU A 11 13.70 -15.30 7.66
C LEU A 11 15.23 -15.41 7.59
N GLY A 12 15.98 -14.39 8.04
CA GLY A 12 17.44 -14.35 7.94
C GLY A 12 17.98 -14.08 6.53
N VAL A 13 17.11 -13.93 5.53
CA VAL A 13 17.51 -13.74 4.13
C VAL A 13 18.15 -12.35 3.91
N SER A 14 17.79 -11.35 4.72
CA SER A 14 18.30 -9.98 4.53
C SER A 14 19.76 -9.79 4.91
N SER A 15 20.34 -10.66 5.75
CA SER A 15 21.74 -10.57 6.20
C SER A 15 22.73 -11.21 5.22
N VAL A 16 22.23 -11.92 4.20
CA VAL A 16 23.05 -12.64 3.22
C VAL A 16 23.31 -11.76 1.98
N PRO A 17 24.53 -11.79 1.39
CA PRO A 17 24.82 -11.10 0.14
C PRO A 17 23.82 -11.44 -0.96
N GLN A 18 23.46 -10.46 -1.79
CA GLN A 18 22.41 -10.61 -2.81
C GLN A 18 22.64 -11.82 -3.75
N ALA A 19 23.90 -12.08 -4.11
CA ALA A 19 24.28 -13.21 -4.97
C ALA A 19 24.03 -14.59 -4.34
N LEU A 20 23.96 -14.67 -3.00
CA LEU A 20 23.80 -15.92 -2.25
C LEU A 20 22.38 -16.09 -1.69
N LYS A 21 21.51 -15.08 -1.80
CA LYS A 21 20.14 -15.16 -1.26
C LYS A 21 19.35 -16.34 -1.79
N SER A 22 19.50 -16.71 -3.07
CA SER A 22 18.82 -17.86 -3.66
C SER A 22 19.25 -19.22 -3.10
N GLN A 23 20.41 -19.27 -2.44
CA GLN A 23 20.96 -20.48 -1.82
C GLN A 23 20.57 -20.62 -0.35
N HIS A 24 19.99 -19.57 0.25
CA HIS A 24 19.55 -19.59 1.64
C HIS A 24 18.35 -20.53 1.83
N GLU A 25 18.35 -21.32 2.90
CA GLU A 25 17.30 -22.30 3.21
C GLU A 25 15.88 -21.69 3.22
N ASN A 26 15.75 -20.45 3.70
CA ASN A 26 14.48 -19.72 3.78
C ASN A 26 14.15 -18.88 2.54
N TRP A 27 14.96 -18.94 1.47
CA TRP A 27 14.70 -18.18 0.23
C TRP A 27 13.34 -18.51 -0.37
N GLN A 28 13.02 -19.80 -0.46
CA GLN A 28 11.77 -20.24 -1.06
C GLN A 28 10.54 -19.78 -0.26
N ALA A 29 10.67 -19.65 1.06
CA ALA A 29 9.64 -19.09 1.92
C ALA A 29 9.38 -17.60 1.60
N LEU A 30 10.45 -16.81 1.39
CA LEU A 30 10.32 -15.41 0.99
C LEU A 30 9.71 -15.27 -0.42
N VAL A 31 10.13 -16.10 -1.38
CA VAL A 31 9.56 -16.12 -2.74
C VAL A 31 8.08 -16.46 -2.71
N ASN A 32 7.70 -17.48 -1.94
CA ASN A 32 6.30 -17.84 -1.77
C ASN A 32 5.53 -16.70 -1.09
N TYR A 33 6.07 -16.09 -0.04
CA TYR A 33 5.46 -14.93 0.59
C TYR A 33 5.18 -13.80 -0.41
N ALA A 34 6.15 -13.46 -1.26
CA ALA A 34 5.97 -12.45 -2.30
C ALA A 34 4.89 -12.83 -3.33
N LYS A 35 4.82 -14.11 -3.73
CA LYS A 35 3.72 -14.62 -4.60
C LYS A 35 2.36 -14.51 -3.92
N TRP A 36 2.26 -14.88 -2.64
CA TRP A 36 1.03 -14.76 -1.86
C TRP A 36 0.60 -13.31 -1.69
N GLN A 37 1.54 -12.40 -1.49
CA GLN A 37 1.28 -10.95 -1.44
C GLN A 37 0.73 -10.41 -2.76
N LYS A 38 1.17 -10.92 -3.92
CA LYS A 38 0.58 -10.52 -5.21
C LYS A 38 -0.87 -11.01 -5.35
N LYS A 39 -1.18 -12.21 -4.83
CA LYS A 39 -2.53 -12.79 -4.86
C LYS A 39 -3.47 -12.16 -3.83
N TYR A 40 -2.94 -11.79 -2.67
CA TYR A 40 -3.67 -11.29 -1.49
C TYR A 40 -2.99 -10.02 -0.95
N PHE A 41 -3.03 -8.98 -1.76
CA PHE A 41 -2.33 -7.72 -1.54
C PHE A 41 -2.79 -6.97 -0.30
N ALA A 42 -4.10 -6.96 -0.05
CA ALA A 42 -4.69 -6.25 1.08
C ALA A 42 -5.89 -7.02 1.62
N GLN A 43 -6.33 -6.68 2.83
CA GLN A 43 -7.51 -7.27 3.43
C GLN A 43 -8.41 -6.17 3.98
N PHE A 44 -9.51 -5.90 3.30
CA PHE A 44 -10.51 -4.90 3.69
C PHE A 44 -11.84 -5.16 2.98
N GLY A 45 -12.93 -4.61 3.51
CA GLY A 45 -14.28 -4.84 3.00
C GLY A 45 -14.67 -6.31 3.12
N THR A 46 -14.98 -6.95 1.98
CA THR A 46 -15.46 -8.35 1.92
C THR A 46 -14.37 -9.42 2.01
N GLY A 47 -13.11 -9.04 2.21
CA GLY A 47 -12.02 -9.99 2.42
C GLY A 47 -10.71 -9.59 1.74
N TYR A 48 -9.97 -10.59 1.26
CA TYR A 48 -8.70 -10.36 0.58
C TYR A 48 -8.89 -9.73 -0.80
N GLN A 49 -8.10 -8.70 -1.06
CA GLN A 49 -8.06 -7.95 -2.32
C GLN A 49 -6.74 -8.23 -3.04
N ASN A 50 -6.79 -8.31 -4.37
CA ASN A 50 -5.58 -8.28 -5.21
C ASN A 50 -5.19 -6.84 -5.55
N PHE A 51 -3.98 -6.66 -6.06
CA PHE A 51 -3.43 -5.33 -6.37
C PHE A 51 -4.34 -4.49 -7.28
N LYS A 52 -4.85 -5.07 -8.38
CA LYS A 52 -5.68 -4.34 -9.36
C LYS A 52 -6.98 -3.83 -8.72
N ARG A 53 -7.66 -4.67 -7.93
CA ARG A 53 -8.87 -4.27 -7.21
C ARG A 53 -8.56 -3.18 -6.19
N THR A 54 -7.49 -3.34 -5.42
CA THR A 54 -7.06 -2.33 -4.45
C THR A 54 -6.73 -1.00 -5.12
N GLN A 55 -6.03 -1.00 -6.25
CA GLN A 55 -5.71 0.21 -6.99
C GLN A 55 -6.96 0.94 -7.47
N ASN A 56 -7.96 0.21 -8.00
CA ASN A 56 -9.23 0.80 -8.42
C ASN A 56 -10.01 1.40 -7.25
N GLU A 57 -10.07 0.70 -6.12
CA GLU A 57 -10.71 1.19 -4.89
C GLU A 57 -10.05 2.47 -4.38
N VAL A 58 -8.73 2.48 -4.32
CA VAL A 58 -7.95 3.64 -3.88
C VAL A 58 -8.15 4.84 -4.81
N ALA A 59 -8.13 4.63 -6.13
CA ALA A 59 -8.39 5.68 -7.10
C ALA A 59 -9.80 6.26 -6.92
N ARG A 60 -10.80 5.40 -6.70
CA ARG A 60 -12.17 5.83 -6.40
C ARG A 60 -12.22 6.67 -5.13
N TRP A 61 -11.59 6.24 -4.04
CA TRP A 61 -11.58 7.01 -2.78
C TRP A 61 -10.93 8.38 -2.92
N ALA A 62 -9.87 8.48 -3.74
CA ALA A 62 -9.22 9.77 -4.02
C ALA A 62 -10.15 10.71 -4.80
N VAL A 63 -10.84 10.22 -5.83
CA VAL A 63 -11.81 11.01 -6.62
C VAL A 63 -13.02 11.42 -5.79
N GLU A 64 -13.51 10.54 -4.92
CA GLU A 64 -14.61 10.83 -3.98
C GLU A 64 -14.22 11.80 -2.84
N GLY A 65 -12.95 12.20 -2.74
CA GLY A 65 -12.48 13.11 -1.70
C GLY A 65 -12.54 12.52 -0.29
N ARG A 66 -12.34 11.20 -0.15
CA ARG A 66 -12.33 10.55 1.18
C ARG A 66 -11.22 11.12 2.07
N THR A 67 -11.43 11.07 3.39
CA THR A 67 -10.42 11.52 4.35
C THR A 67 -9.48 10.38 4.75
N ASP A 68 -8.30 10.76 5.24
CA ASP A 68 -7.30 9.83 5.76
C ASP A 68 -7.91 8.99 6.91
N GLU A 69 -8.73 9.60 7.77
CA GLU A 69 -9.41 8.92 8.88
C GLU A 69 -10.43 7.88 8.37
N TRP A 70 -11.18 8.21 7.31
CA TRP A 70 -12.14 7.28 6.72
C TRP A 70 -11.42 6.08 6.10
N VAL A 71 -10.35 6.32 5.34
CA VAL A 71 -9.55 5.25 4.72
C VAL A 71 -8.88 4.39 5.80
N ALA A 72 -8.32 5.00 6.84
CA ALA A 72 -7.74 4.25 7.96
C ALA A 72 -8.76 3.32 8.63
N ARG A 73 -10.02 3.76 8.79
CA ARG A 73 -11.11 2.93 9.30
C ARG A 73 -11.41 1.74 8.38
N VAL A 74 -11.57 1.98 7.07
CA VAL A 74 -11.80 0.90 6.08
C VAL A 74 -10.69 -0.13 6.10
N LEU A 75 -9.46 0.33 6.28
CA LEU A 75 -8.27 -0.52 6.34
C LEU A 75 -8.04 -1.17 7.71
N GLY A 76 -8.93 -0.97 8.68
CA GLY A 76 -8.83 -1.57 10.02
C GLY A 76 -7.74 -0.97 10.91
N MET A 77 -7.29 0.24 10.61
CA MET A 77 -6.18 0.92 11.30
C MET A 77 -6.64 2.01 12.26
N SER A 78 -7.95 2.22 12.42
CA SER A 78 -8.51 3.31 13.23
C SER A 78 -8.13 3.26 14.71
N ASN A 79 -7.79 2.07 15.23
CA ASN A 79 -7.42 1.87 16.64
C ASN A 79 -5.91 1.98 16.87
N LEU A 80 -5.14 2.29 15.83
CA LEU A 80 -3.69 2.47 15.90
C LEU A 80 -3.35 3.96 15.92
N SER A 81 -2.25 4.32 16.58
CA SER A 81 -1.65 5.64 16.40
C SER A 81 -1.00 5.75 15.02
N LYS A 82 -0.88 6.97 14.46
CA LYS A 82 -0.39 7.19 13.09
C LYS A 82 1.04 6.65 12.88
N ASP A 83 1.90 6.73 13.88
CA ASP A 83 3.27 6.18 13.85
C ASP A 83 3.29 4.64 13.77
N ARG A 84 2.20 3.98 14.20
CA ARG A 84 2.04 2.52 14.16
C ARG A 84 1.46 2.02 12.85
N TYR A 85 0.92 2.91 12.00
CA TYR A 85 0.32 2.53 10.72
C TYR A 85 1.31 1.76 9.85
N LYS A 86 2.59 2.18 9.83
CA LYS A 86 3.65 1.55 9.04
C LYS A 86 3.88 0.05 9.30
N PHE A 87 3.42 -0.45 10.45
CA PHE A 87 3.51 -1.86 10.82
C PHE A 87 2.26 -2.66 10.46
N HIS A 88 1.18 -1.99 10.03
CA HIS A 88 -0.08 -2.63 9.68
C HIS A 88 -0.04 -3.24 8.28
N ARG A 89 -0.77 -4.34 8.07
CA ARG A 89 -0.83 -5.05 6.77
C ARG A 89 -1.25 -4.15 5.62
N ASN A 90 -2.22 -3.29 5.89
CA ASN A 90 -2.84 -2.45 4.88
C ASN A 90 -2.13 -1.09 4.72
N TYR A 91 -0.97 -0.87 5.36
CA TYR A 91 -0.27 0.40 5.27
C TYR A 91 0.06 0.81 3.85
N LYS A 92 0.53 -0.14 3.03
CA LYS A 92 0.82 0.11 1.61
C LYS A 92 -0.40 0.61 0.82
N VAL A 93 -1.61 0.21 1.23
CA VAL A 93 -2.85 0.70 0.62
C VAL A 93 -3.13 2.14 1.04
N PHE A 94 -2.83 2.47 2.30
CA PHE A 94 -2.96 3.82 2.82
C PHE A 94 -1.97 4.79 2.16
N GLU A 95 -0.71 4.38 1.99
CA GLU A 95 0.29 5.16 1.23
C GLU A 95 -0.17 5.39 -0.21
N MET A 96 -0.63 4.34 -0.89
CA MET A 96 -1.18 4.44 -2.24
C MET A 96 -2.33 5.44 -2.32
N PHE A 97 -3.20 5.48 -1.30
CA PHE A 97 -4.27 6.45 -1.21
C PHE A 97 -3.78 7.88 -1.07
N GLN A 98 -2.79 8.13 -0.20
CA GLN A 98 -2.22 9.46 -0.04
C GLN A 98 -1.56 9.96 -1.32
N GLU A 99 -0.86 9.09 -2.05
CA GLU A 99 -0.28 9.41 -3.35
C GLU A 99 -1.34 9.78 -4.39
N GLN A 100 -2.40 8.98 -4.52
CA GLN A 100 -3.48 9.22 -5.48
C GLN A 100 -4.28 10.48 -5.15
N LYS A 101 -4.57 10.71 -3.86
CA LYS A 101 -5.22 11.93 -3.38
C LYS A 101 -4.40 13.17 -3.76
N LYS A 102 -3.09 13.17 -3.48
CA LYS A 102 -2.19 14.26 -3.86
C LYS A 102 -2.12 14.47 -5.38
N ALA A 103 -2.08 13.39 -6.16
CA ALA A 103 -2.07 13.47 -7.61
C ALA A 103 -3.37 14.11 -8.16
N PHE A 104 -4.52 13.71 -7.62
CA PHE A 104 -5.82 14.25 -8.00
C PHE A 104 -5.97 15.72 -7.60
N GLU A 105 -5.58 16.11 -6.38
CA GLU A 105 -5.57 17.50 -5.95
C GLU A 105 -4.70 18.39 -6.86
N ASN A 106 -3.51 17.90 -7.24
CA ASN A 106 -2.63 18.60 -8.17
C ASN A 106 -3.25 18.73 -9.58
N LEU A 107 -3.95 17.70 -10.06
CA LEU A 107 -4.67 17.74 -11.32
C LEU A 107 -5.77 18.82 -11.30
N LEU A 108 -6.56 18.88 -10.22
CA LEU A 108 -7.61 19.88 -10.03
C LEU A 108 -7.03 21.30 -10.00
N LYS A 109 -5.96 21.53 -9.23
CA LYS A 109 -5.27 22.84 -9.17
C LYS A 109 -4.79 23.29 -10.56
N ARG A 110 -4.19 22.38 -11.34
CA ARG A 110 -3.75 22.66 -12.72
C ARG A 110 -4.92 22.96 -13.64
N HIS A 111 -6.06 22.27 -13.49
CA HIS A 111 -7.24 22.52 -14.30
C HIS A 111 -7.84 23.90 -14.02
N VAL A 112 -7.97 24.27 -12.73
CA VAL A 112 -8.46 25.59 -12.32
C VAL A 112 -7.52 26.71 -12.80
N ALA A 113 -6.20 26.56 -12.64
CA ALA A 113 -5.23 27.55 -13.10
C ALA A 113 -5.32 27.81 -14.61
N ARG A 114 -5.50 26.75 -15.42
CA ARG A 114 -5.70 26.88 -16.88
C ARG A 114 -7.01 27.58 -17.25
N ARG A 115 -8.07 27.35 -16.47
CA ARG A 115 -9.36 28.00 -16.69
C ARG A 115 -9.31 29.49 -16.36
N ASN A 116 -8.61 29.86 -15.28
CA ASN A 116 -8.50 31.24 -14.82
C ASN A 116 -7.50 32.09 -15.61
N GLY A 117 -6.48 31.48 -16.24
CA GLY A 117 -5.52 32.18 -17.10
C GLY A 117 -5.96 32.35 -18.57
N ARG A 118 -7.18 31.95 -18.91
CA ARG A 118 -7.81 32.12 -20.23
C ARG A 118 -8.93 33.17 -20.24
N ALA A 119 -9.20 33.80 -19.09
CA ALA A 119 -10.14 34.90 -18.93
C ALA A 119 -9.42 36.25 -19.02
#